data_AF-A0ABD6E0S2-F1
#
_entry.id   AF-A0ABD6E0S2-F1
#
_cell.length_a   1.000
_cell.length_b   1.000
_cell.length_c   1.000
_cell.angle_alpha   90.00
_cell.angle_beta   90.00
_cell.angle_gamma   90.00
#
_symmetry.space_group_name_H-M   'P 1'
#
loop_
_entity.id
_entity.type
_entity.pdbx_description
1 polymer ?
#
loop_
_entity_poly.entity_id
_entity_poly.type
_entity_poly.pdbx_seq_one_letter_code
_entity_poly.pdbx_strand_id
1 'polypeptide(L)' 'MTQTLYMDDSYLNKWDAEVKSVSNNKFIVLDRTAFFPKGGGVEWDTGIITTEGG' A
#
# COMPACT_ATOMS: atom_id res chain seq x y z
N MET A 1 6.70 0.66 -11.98
CA MET A 1 5.29 0.27 -11.79
C MET A 1 5.15 -0.39 -10.43
N THR A 2 4.04 -0.15 -9.72
CA THR A 2 3.72 -0.79 -8.43
C THR A 2 2.80 -1.98 -8.69
N GLN A 3 3.06 -3.12 -8.05
CA GLN A 3 2.20 -4.29 -8.16
C GLN A 3 0.95 -4.12 -7.27
N THR A 4 -0.24 -4.33 -7.84
CA THR A 4 -1.53 -4.14 -7.17
C THR A 4 -2.07 -5.47 -6.63
N LEU A 5 -1.67 -5.84 -5.41
CA LEU A 5 -2.02 -7.13 -4.79
C LEU A 5 -3.53 -7.29 -4.56
N TYR A 6 -4.25 -6.19 -4.35
CA TYR A 6 -5.71 -6.20 -4.16
C TYR A 6 -6.50 -6.70 -5.38
N MET A 7 -5.89 -6.70 -6.57
CA MET A 7 -6.48 -7.28 -7.78
C MET A 7 -6.31 -8.81 -7.83
N ASP A 8 -5.27 -9.34 -7.19
CA ASP A 8 -4.96 -10.78 -7.17
C ASP A 8 -5.72 -11.49 -6.03
N ASP A 9 -5.79 -10.87 -4.85
CA ASP A 9 -6.55 -11.34 -3.69
C ASP A 9 -7.15 -10.16 -2.93
N SER A 10 -8.47 -9.99 -3.04
CA SER A 10 -9.20 -8.90 -2.38
C SER A 10 -9.39 -9.10 -0.87
N TYR A 11 -9.02 -10.25 -0.31
CA TYR A 11 -9.06 -10.52 1.14
C TYR A 11 -7.70 -10.33 1.82
N LEU A 12 -6.62 -10.09 1.05
CA LEU A 12 -5.28 -9.91 1.58
C LEU A 12 -5.19 -8.62 2.41
N ASN A 13 -4.90 -8.77 3.70
CA ASN A 13 -4.85 -7.64 4.65
C ASN A 13 -3.48 -7.44 5.32
N LYS A 14 -2.49 -8.30 5.04
CA LYS A 14 -1.12 -8.19 5.55
C LYS A 14 -0.13 -8.73 4.51
N TRP A 15 0.93 -7.96 4.23
CA TRP A 15 1.98 -8.32 3.28
C TRP A 15 3.28 -7.57 3.58
N ASP A 16 4.37 -8.03 2.98
CA ASP A 16 5.67 -7.35 2.99
C ASP A 16 5.87 -6.55 1.70
N ALA A 17 6.50 -5.39 1.80
CA ALA A 17 6.78 -4.50 0.67
C ALA A 17 8.05 -3.68 0.91
N GLU A 18 8.64 -3.20 -0.17
CA GLU A 18 9.82 -2.31 -0.15
C GLU A 18 9.41 -0.87 -0.43
N VAL A 19 9.96 0.08 0.35
CA VAL A 19 9.80 1.51 0.10
C VAL A 19 10.73 1.94 -1.03
N LYS A 20 10.15 2.25 -2.19
CA LYS A 20 10.88 2.73 -3.38
C LYS A 20 11.27 4.19 -3.28
N SER A 21 10.43 5.02 -2.66
CA SER A 21 10.74 6.43 -2.45
C SER A 21 9.88 7.06 -1.35
N VAL A 22 10.35 8.19 -0.85
CA VAL A 22 9.65 9.05 0.12
C VAL A 22 9.55 10.45 -0.46
N SER A 23 8.40 11.09 -0.33
CA SER A 23 8.17 12.46 -0.81
C SER A 23 7.39 13.31 0.19
N ASN A 24 7.69 14.60 0.21
CA ASN A 24 7.06 15.62 1.05
C ASN A 24 7.00 15.26 2.55
N ASN A 25 7.94 14.43 3.04
CA ASN A 25 7.97 13.90 4.40
C ASN A 25 6.63 13.31 4.88
N LYS A 26 5.79 12.86 3.96
CA LYS A 26 4.41 12.43 4.24
C LYS A 26 3.97 11.24 3.40
N PHE A 27 4.47 11.12 2.16
CA PHE A 27 4.05 10.08 1.24
C PHE A 27 5.20 9.11 0.98
N ILE A 28 4.87 7.84 0.85
CA ILE A 28 5.80 6.78 0.46
C ILE A 28 5.26 6.08 -0.78
N VAL A 29 6.16 5.53 -1.59
CA VAL A 29 5.82 4.69 -2.73
C VAL A 29 6.34 3.29 -2.47
N LEU A 30 5.45 2.30 -2.51
CA LEU A 30 5.78 0.90 -2.32
C LEU A 30 6.00 0.19 -3.66
N ASP A 31 6.78 -0.88 -3.65
CA ASP A 31 6.93 -1.77 -4.79
C ASP A 31 5.65 -2.56 -5.11
N ARG A 32 4.91 -2.95 -4.06
CA ARG A 32 3.62 -3.64 -4.11
C ARG A 32 2.71 -3.19 -2.98
N THR A 33 1.39 -3.25 -3.20
CA THR A 33 0.41 -2.83 -2.20
C THR A 33 -0.91 -3.59 -2.33
N ALA A 34 -1.52 -3.93 -1.20
CA ALA A 34 -2.93 -4.33 -1.11
C ALA A 34 -3.85 -3.18 -0.67
N PHE A 35 -3.31 -1.99 -0.34
CA PHE A 35 -4.14 -0.80 -0.13
C PHE A 35 -4.81 -0.37 -1.43
N PHE A 36 -6.13 -0.39 -1.46
CA PHE A 36 -6.92 0.13 -2.56
C PHE A 36 -6.93 1.67 -2.56
N PRO A 37 -6.58 2.33 -3.68
CA PRO A 37 -6.69 3.77 -3.80
C PRO A 37 -8.15 4.18 -4.02
N LYS A 38 -8.54 5.40 -3.63
CA LYS A 38 -9.87 5.94 -3.92
C LYS A 38 -10.23 5.78 -5.40
N GLY A 39 -11.36 5.18 -5.72
CA GLY A 39 -11.74 4.93 -7.11
C GLY A 39 -13.07 4.21 -7.26
N GLY A 40 -13.75 4.42 -8.39
CA GLY A 40 -14.99 3.70 -8.71
C GLY A 40 -16.16 3.95 -7.74
N GLY A 41 -16.13 5.06 -7.00
CA GLY A 41 -17.11 5.34 -5.94
C GLY A 41 -16.79 4.69 -4.60
N VAL A 42 -15.66 3.98 -4.49
CA VAL A 42 -15.19 3.35 -3.25
C VAL A 42 -14.11 4.24 -2.60
N GLU A 43 -14.18 4.35 -1.27
CA GLU A 43 -13.19 5.06 -0.48
C GLU A 43 -11.85 4.31 -0.43
N TRP A 44 -10.78 5.00 -0.06
CA TRP A 44 -9.46 4.39 0.06
C TRP A 44 -9.36 3.53 1.32
N ASP A 45 -8.47 2.54 1.29
CA ASP A 45 -8.14 1.75 2.46
C ASP A 45 -7.31 2.54 3.47
N THR A 46 -7.46 2.16 4.75
CA THR A 46 -6.65 2.69 5.85
C THR A 46 -6.02 1.54 6.62
N GLY A 47 -4.84 1.78 7.19
CA GLY A 47 -4.08 0.75 7.91
C GLY A 47 -2.76 1.30 8.43
N ILE A 48 -1.88 0.37 8.81
CA ILE A 48 -0.59 0.68 9.45
C ILE A 48 0.53 0.04 8.63
N ILE A 49 1.64 0.75 8.53
CA ILE A 49 2.89 0.23 7.99
C ILE A 49 3.89 0.21 9.14
N THR A 50 4.44 -0.97 9.42
CA THR A 50 5.45 -1.18 10.45
C THR A 50 6.75 -1.59 9.81
N THR A 51 7.87 -1.01 10.24
CA THR A 51 9.20 -1.47 9.87
C THR A 51 9.77 -2.31 11.01
N GLU A 52 10.73 -3.19 10.73
CA GLU A 52 11.42 -3.95 11.79
C GLU A 52 12.17 -3.03 12.79
N GLY A 53 12.38 -1.75 12.43
CA GLY A 53 13.06 -0.76 13.27
C GLY A 53 12.18 0.05 14.23
N GLY A 54 10.85 -0.09 14.15
CA GLY A 54 9.90 0.75 14.90
C GLY A 54 9.48 2.00 14.15
#